data_AF-A0A6P0JN98-F1
#
_entry.id   AF-A0A6P0JN98-F1
#
_cell.length_a   1.000
_cell.length_b   1.000
_cell.length_c   1.000
_cell.angle_alpha   90.00
_cell.angle_beta   90.00
_cell.angle_gamma   90.00
#
_symmetry.space_group_name_H-M   'P 1'
#
loop_
_entity.id
_entity.type
_entity.pdbx_description
1 polymer ?
#
loop_
_entity_poly.entity_id
_entity_poly.type
_entity_poly.pdbx_seq_one_letter_code
_entity_poly.pdbx_strand_id
1 'polypeptide(L)'
;MGQSLLNNSDYWLDPQIFAIWNILVGERMKGGKSAFTRNWVWNRLADGSKNHSPRALLQLFDTAKQREITEHPKNAYPKTLIRPSALTKSLEKVSKEVLSALIQEEFIELQPLVNELQKLGYSPFKADDITELDKELKLALEVGLLERYDESPYNVQRYKVPDIYRLGIGMTRKGQA
;
A
#
# COMPACT_ATOMS: atom_id res chain seq x y z
N MET A 1 39.84 -8.50 16.13
CA MET A 1 38.82 -9.23 15.32
C MET A 1 37.53 -8.46 15.41
N GLY A 2 37.13 -7.70 14.39
CA GLY A 2 35.94 -6.85 14.51
C GLY A 2 35.63 -5.93 13.34
N GLN A 3 36.14 -6.19 12.14
CA GLN A 3 35.83 -5.42 10.93
C GLN A 3 35.79 -6.38 9.74
N SER A 4 34.67 -7.07 9.54
CA SER A 4 34.45 -7.88 8.32
C SER A 4 32.97 -8.16 8.02
N LEU A 5 32.02 -7.73 8.84
CA LEU A 5 30.59 -8.05 8.63
C LEU A 5 29.83 -6.98 7.83
N LEU A 6 30.48 -5.89 7.42
CA LEU A 6 29.85 -4.81 6.64
C LEU A 6 30.21 -4.84 5.14
N ASN A 7 31.05 -5.77 4.69
CA ASN A 7 31.60 -5.77 3.32
C ASN A 7 30.89 -6.71 2.34
N ASN A 8 29.71 -7.26 2.68
CA ASN A 8 28.94 -8.07 1.76
C ASN A 8 27.49 -7.53 1.71
N SER A 9 27.31 -6.39 1.05
CA SER A 9 26.01 -5.73 0.88
C SER A 9 24.95 -6.59 0.22
N ASP A 10 25.37 -7.68 -0.43
CA ASP A 10 24.54 -8.50 -1.31
C ASP A 10 23.85 -9.66 -0.59
N TYR A 11 24.20 -9.95 0.67
CA TYR A 11 23.63 -11.07 1.44
C TYR A 11 23.33 -10.69 2.89
N TRP A 12 22.23 -9.97 3.09
CA TRP A 12 21.66 -9.75 4.42
C TRP A 12 20.86 -10.97 4.85
N LEU A 13 21.12 -11.47 6.05
CA LEU A 13 20.33 -12.54 6.64
C LEU A 13 18.97 -12.00 7.12
N ASP A 14 17.93 -12.84 7.08
CA ASP A 14 16.59 -12.49 7.57
C ASP A 14 16.61 -11.83 8.94
N PRO A 15 17.31 -12.35 9.98
CA PRO A 15 17.36 -11.70 11.30
C PRO A 15 17.92 -10.28 11.28
N GLN A 16 18.87 -9.98 10.39
CA GLN A 16 19.44 -8.64 10.25
C GLN A 16 18.42 -7.69 9.61
N ILE A 17 17.70 -8.16 8.59
CA ILE A 17 16.60 -7.41 7.97
C ILE A 17 15.52 -7.11 9.02
N PHE A 18 15.13 -8.10 9.83
CA PHE A 18 14.17 -7.90 10.92
C PHE A 18 14.65 -6.86 11.94
N ALA A 19 15.91 -6.92 12.35
CA ALA A 19 16.48 -5.94 13.29
C ALA A 19 16.44 -4.52 12.72
N ILE A 20 16.78 -4.35 11.44
CA ILE A 20 16.70 -3.05 10.76
C ILE A 20 15.26 -2.54 10.75
N TRP A 21 14.29 -3.35 10.34
CA TRP A 21 12.88 -2.97 10.34
C TRP A 21 12.41 -2.52 11.73
N ASN A 22 12.83 -3.22 12.79
CA ASN A 22 12.47 -2.87 14.16
C ASN A 22 13.08 -1.53 14.62
N ILE A 23 14.33 -1.24 14.24
CA ILE A 23 14.98 0.05 14.54
C ILE A 23 14.31 1.19 13.74
N LEU A 24 14.03 0.94 12.46
CA LEU A 24 13.46 1.95 11.58
C LEU A 24 12.03 2.30 11.97
N VAL A 25 11.16 1.31 12.13
CA VAL A 25 9.71 1.52 12.20
C VAL A 25 9.00 0.80 13.34
N GLY A 26 9.75 0.10 14.17
CA GLY A 26 9.20 -0.69 15.27
C GLY A 26 8.58 -2.00 14.81
N GLU A 27 8.49 -2.95 15.74
CA GLU A 27 8.02 -4.30 15.45
C GLU A 27 6.53 -4.32 15.04
N ARG A 28 5.70 -3.48 15.65
CA ARG A 28 4.22 -3.53 15.52
C ARG A 28 3.59 -2.15 15.36
N MET A 29 2.49 -2.11 14.60
CA MET A 29 1.80 -0.86 14.22
C MET A 29 1.21 -0.06 15.38
N LYS A 30 0.64 -0.73 16.39
CA LYS A 30 0.02 -0.12 17.58
C LYS A 30 0.34 -0.88 18.89
N GLY A 31 1.30 -1.80 18.86
CA GLY A 31 1.68 -2.69 19.98
C GLY A 31 1.00 -4.08 19.97
N GLY A 32 1.28 -4.89 21.00
CA GLY A 32 0.60 -6.16 21.33
C GLY A 32 0.13 -7.02 20.16
N LYS A 33 -1.18 -7.05 19.92
CA LYS A 33 -1.84 -7.88 18.90
C LYS A 33 -1.93 -7.24 17.50
N SER A 34 -1.42 -6.02 17.31
CA SER A 34 -1.44 -5.36 16.00
C SER A 34 -0.48 -6.01 15.02
N ALA A 35 -0.73 -5.87 13.72
CA ALA A 35 0.12 -6.45 12.69
C ALA A 35 1.59 -6.05 12.86
N PHE A 36 2.48 -7.00 12.57
CA PHE A 36 3.90 -6.69 12.40
C PHE A 36 4.06 -5.61 11.34
N THR A 37 4.85 -4.58 11.63
CA THR A 37 4.95 -3.39 10.77
C THR A 37 5.39 -3.76 9.36
N ARG A 38 6.37 -4.66 9.22
CA ARG A 38 6.80 -5.17 7.91
C ARG A 38 5.65 -5.82 7.12
N ASN A 39 4.89 -6.71 7.76
CA ASN A 39 3.76 -7.39 7.09
C ASN A 39 2.64 -6.40 6.76
N TRP A 40 2.43 -5.39 7.62
CA TRP A 40 1.48 -4.31 7.37
C TRP A 40 1.87 -3.52 6.11
N VAL A 41 3.17 -3.19 5.96
CA VAL A 41 3.70 -2.49 4.78
C VAL A 41 3.60 -3.39 3.55
N TRP A 42 4.09 -4.63 3.63
CA TRP A 42 4.04 -5.61 2.55
C TRP A 42 2.62 -5.77 1.99
N ASN A 43 1.63 -5.96 2.86
CA ASN A 43 0.26 -6.18 2.41
C ASN A 43 -0.40 -4.93 1.81
N ARG A 44 0.04 -3.72 2.19
CA ARG A 44 -0.58 -2.47 1.72
C ARG A 44 0.07 -1.88 0.49
N LEU A 45 1.30 -2.29 0.20
CA LEU A 45 2.01 -1.90 -1.01
C LEU A 45 1.87 -2.95 -2.13
N ALA A 46 1.09 -4.00 -1.90
CA ALA A 46 0.73 -4.97 -2.93
C ALA A 46 -0.34 -4.37 -3.87
N ASP A 47 -0.15 -4.56 -5.18
CA ASP A 47 -1.21 -4.37 -6.17
C ASP A 47 -2.16 -5.59 -6.21
N GLY A 48 -3.12 -5.57 -7.14
CA GLY A 48 -4.11 -6.63 -7.32
C GLY A 48 -3.52 -7.94 -7.83
N SER A 49 -2.34 -7.87 -8.45
CA SER A 49 -1.54 -9.00 -8.95
C SER A 49 -0.51 -9.50 -7.92
N LYS A 50 -0.54 -8.95 -6.70
CA LYS A 50 0.41 -9.23 -5.60
C LYS A 50 1.85 -8.79 -5.87
N ASN A 51 2.07 -7.90 -6.83
CA ASN A 51 3.37 -7.31 -7.06
C ASN A 51 3.62 -6.15 -6.09
N HIS A 52 4.90 -5.91 -5.82
CA HIS A 52 5.37 -4.83 -4.95
C HIS A 52 6.36 -3.98 -5.71
N SER A 53 6.04 -2.69 -5.87
CA SER A 53 7.00 -1.74 -6.43
C SER A 53 7.98 -1.27 -5.35
N PRO A 54 9.30 -1.41 -5.54
CA PRO A 54 10.30 -0.81 -4.66
C PRO A 54 10.11 0.70 -4.51
N ARG A 55 9.64 1.37 -5.58
CA ARG A 55 9.37 2.81 -5.58
C ARG A 55 8.32 3.19 -4.54
N ALA A 56 7.23 2.43 -4.42
CA ALA A 56 6.18 2.69 -3.45
C ALA A 56 6.68 2.59 -2.00
N LEU A 57 7.59 1.64 -1.72
CA LEU A 57 8.23 1.52 -0.40
C LEU A 57 9.09 2.75 -0.09
N LEU A 58 9.90 3.20 -1.05
CA LEU A 58 10.74 4.39 -0.89
C LEU A 58 9.89 5.66 -0.68
N GLN A 59 8.81 5.82 -1.44
CA GLN A 59 7.85 6.93 -1.28
C GLN A 59 7.18 6.91 0.10
N LEU A 60 6.83 5.73 0.60
CA LEU A 60 6.26 5.57 1.95
C LEU A 60 7.24 6.01 3.03
N PHE A 61 8.49 5.57 2.95
CA PHE A 61 9.51 5.95 3.92
C PHE A 61 9.90 7.42 3.82
N ASP A 62 10.04 7.97 2.61
CA ASP A 62 10.35 9.39 2.47
C ASP A 62 9.22 10.25 3.04
N THR A 63 7.97 9.96 2.68
CA THR A 63 6.80 10.69 3.21
C THR A 63 6.70 10.55 4.74
N ALA A 64 6.92 9.36 5.28
CA ALA A 64 6.86 9.14 6.72
C ALA A 64 7.99 9.85 7.47
N LYS A 65 9.20 9.85 6.91
CA LYS A 65 10.35 10.62 7.41
C LYS A 65 10.04 12.12 7.46
N GLN A 66 9.46 12.69 6.40
CA GLN A 66 9.09 14.11 6.40
C GLN A 66 8.05 14.44 7.48
N ARG A 67 7.10 13.53 7.74
CA ARG A 67 6.16 13.68 8.85
C ARG A 67 6.86 13.64 10.20
N GLU A 68 7.80 12.73 10.41
CA GLU A 68 8.57 12.67 11.66
C GLU A 68 9.41 13.91 11.91
N ILE A 69 10.07 14.44 10.88
CA ILE A 69 10.84 15.70 11.02
C ILE A 69 9.93 16.83 11.54
N THR A 70 8.65 16.83 11.14
CA THR A 70 7.66 17.82 11.58
C THR A 70 7.04 17.50 12.95
N GLU A 71 6.82 16.22 13.28
CA GLU A 71 6.17 15.78 14.53
C GLU A 71 7.16 15.66 15.70
N HIS A 72 8.41 15.28 15.46
CA HIS A 72 9.40 14.99 16.49
C HIS A 72 9.66 16.15 17.46
N PRO A 73 9.78 17.43 17.02
CA PRO A 73 9.94 18.56 17.95
C PRO A 73 8.73 18.78 18.86
N LYS A 74 7.53 18.34 18.44
CA LYS A 74 6.28 18.51 19.18
C LYS A 74 6.01 17.35 20.13
N ASN A 75 6.41 16.14 19.74
CA ASN A 75 6.21 14.92 20.50
C ASN A 75 7.32 13.92 20.16
N ALA A 76 8.38 13.97 20.98
CA ALA A 76 9.56 13.12 20.82
C ALA A 76 9.19 11.64 20.98
N TYR A 77 9.72 10.80 20.10
CA TYR A 77 9.47 9.36 20.11
C TYR A 77 10.78 8.60 19.93
N PRO A 78 11.52 8.32 21.02
CA PRO A 78 12.89 7.79 20.92
C PRO A 78 12.95 6.29 20.61
N LYS A 79 11.81 5.60 20.44
CA LYS A 79 11.78 4.13 20.28
C LYS A 79 12.18 3.67 18.87
N THR A 80 11.94 4.49 17.85
CA THR A 80 12.12 4.16 16.43
C THR A 80 12.46 5.43 15.65
N LEU A 81 13.12 5.31 14.51
CA LEU A 81 13.36 6.48 13.65
C LEU A 81 12.09 7.04 13.01
N ILE A 82 11.15 6.16 12.66
CA ILE A 82 9.83 6.49 12.11
C ILE A 82 8.77 5.77 12.94
N ARG A 83 7.85 6.51 13.55
CA ARG A 83 6.78 5.88 14.33
C ARG A 83 5.85 5.12 13.39
N PRO A 84 5.32 3.94 13.76
CA PRO A 84 4.44 3.19 12.86
C PRO A 84 3.18 3.97 12.44
N SER A 85 2.69 4.89 13.28
CA SER A 85 1.55 5.74 12.90
C SER A 85 1.90 6.74 11.78
N ALA A 86 3.16 7.16 11.64
CA ALA A 86 3.59 8.00 10.51
C ALA A 86 3.50 7.23 9.18
N LEU A 87 3.78 5.92 9.15
CA LEU A 87 3.54 5.09 7.97
C LEU A 87 2.07 5.08 7.58
N THR A 88 1.18 4.87 8.56
CA THR A 88 -0.28 4.87 8.33
C THR A 88 -0.75 6.20 7.76
N LYS A 89 -0.33 7.32 8.36
CA LYS A 89 -0.67 8.68 7.90
C LYS A 89 -0.06 9.01 6.54
N SER A 90 1.02 8.35 6.15
CA SER A 90 1.70 8.59 4.87
C SER A 90 1.08 7.83 3.71
N LEU A 91 0.40 6.71 3.99
CA LEU A 91 -0.13 5.83 2.97
C LEU A 91 -1.12 6.53 2.02
N GLU A 92 -1.91 7.49 2.50
CA GLU A 92 -2.84 8.23 1.63
C GLU A 92 -2.09 9.03 0.54
N LYS A 93 -1.02 9.73 0.91
CA LYS A 93 -0.21 10.48 -0.04
C LYS A 93 0.48 9.55 -1.04
N VAL A 94 1.09 8.47 -0.56
CA VAL A 94 1.71 7.46 -1.43
C VAL A 94 0.69 6.86 -2.38
N SER A 95 -0.52 6.57 -1.89
CA SER A 95 -1.58 6.00 -2.70
C SER A 95 -2.02 6.93 -3.83
N LYS A 96 -2.07 8.25 -3.57
CA LYS A 96 -2.32 9.27 -4.61
C LYS A 96 -1.20 9.30 -5.64
N GLU A 97 0.06 9.28 -5.21
CA GLU A 97 1.22 9.32 -6.12
C GLU A 97 1.29 8.05 -7.00
N VAL A 98 1.10 6.88 -6.42
CA VAL A 98 1.13 5.61 -7.15
C VAL A 98 -0.04 5.49 -8.12
N LEU A 99 -1.24 5.92 -7.71
CA LEU A 99 -2.39 6.00 -8.62
C LEU A 99 -2.12 6.98 -9.76
N SER A 100 -1.57 8.16 -9.45
CA SER A 100 -1.25 9.17 -10.48
C SER A 100 -0.24 8.63 -11.49
N ALA A 101 0.81 7.93 -11.03
CA ALA A 101 1.78 7.30 -11.92
C ALA A 101 1.11 6.25 -12.82
N LEU A 102 0.32 5.34 -12.24
CA LEU A 102 -0.39 4.30 -12.99
C LEU A 102 -1.31 4.90 -14.07
N ILE A 103 -2.09 5.94 -13.74
CA ILE A 103 -3.09 6.48 -14.66
C ILE A 103 -2.50 7.49 -15.64
N GLN A 104 -1.66 8.42 -15.18
CA GLN A 104 -1.19 9.53 -16.02
C GLN A 104 0.04 9.17 -16.86
N GLU A 105 0.88 8.25 -16.37
CA GLU A 105 2.11 7.88 -17.08
C GLU A 105 1.92 6.61 -17.93
N GLU A 106 1.05 5.67 -17.51
CA GLU A 106 0.97 4.33 -18.12
C GLU A 106 -0.40 4.02 -18.76
N PHE A 107 -1.52 4.32 -18.09
CA PHE A 107 -2.85 3.84 -18.49
C PHE A 107 -3.94 4.92 -18.39
N ILE A 108 -3.87 5.95 -19.23
CA ILE A 108 -4.81 7.08 -19.22
C ILE A 108 -6.27 6.65 -19.50
N GLU A 109 -6.45 5.55 -20.23
CA GLU A 109 -7.73 4.93 -20.54
C GLU A 109 -8.45 4.39 -19.29
N LEU A 110 -7.78 4.22 -18.15
CA LEU A 110 -8.40 3.82 -16.89
C LEU A 110 -9.05 4.99 -16.13
N GLN A 111 -8.87 6.23 -16.59
CA GLN A 111 -9.45 7.40 -15.93
C GLN A 111 -10.99 7.34 -15.78
N PRO A 112 -11.78 6.89 -16.77
CA PRO A 112 -13.23 6.71 -16.62
C PRO A 112 -13.57 5.76 -15.47
N LEU A 113 -12.86 4.63 -15.36
CA LEU A 113 -13.05 3.68 -14.28
C LEU A 113 -12.69 4.28 -12.91
N VAL A 114 -11.58 5.01 -12.80
CA VAL A 114 -11.20 5.70 -11.56
C VAL A 114 -12.27 6.68 -11.11
N ASN A 115 -12.87 7.41 -12.05
CA ASN A 115 -13.96 8.34 -11.76
C ASN A 115 -15.20 7.61 -11.22
N GLU A 116 -15.57 6.47 -11.80
CA GLU A 116 -16.68 5.65 -11.30
C GLU A 116 -16.38 5.03 -9.93
N LEU A 117 -15.16 4.52 -9.71
CA LEU A 117 -14.74 4.00 -8.41
C LEU A 117 -14.78 5.08 -7.32
N GLN A 118 -14.41 6.31 -7.65
CA GLN A 118 -14.48 7.45 -6.75
C GLN A 118 -15.93 7.79 -6.38
N LYS A 119 -16.86 7.78 -7.35
CA LYS A 119 -18.30 7.98 -7.11
C LYS A 119 -18.88 6.88 -6.23
N LEU A 120 -18.48 5.63 -6.46
CA LEU A 120 -18.92 4.48 -5.69
C LEU A 120 -18.46 4.55 -4.23
N GLY A 121 -17.21 4.97 -4.00
CA GLY A 121 -16.71 5.37 -2.69
C GLY A 121 -16.39 4.22 -1.70
N TYR A 122 -16.52 2.95 -2.10
CA TYR A 122 -16.19 1.81 -1.24
C TYR A 122 -15.64 0.58 -1.98
N SER A 123 -14.82 -0.21 -1.29
CA SER A 123 -14.25 -1.48 -1.76
C SER A 123 -14.38 -2.56 -0.67
N PRO A 124 -14.68 -3.84 -1.00
CA PRO A 124 -14.98 -4.38 -2.32
C PRO A 124 -16.37 -3.95 -2.84
N PHE A 125 -16.58 -4.06 -4.15
CA PHE A 125 -17.82 -3.72 -4.85
C PHE A 125 -18.27 -4.86 -5.78
N LYS A 126 -19.56 -4.89 -6.16
CA LYS A 126 -20.11 -5.91 -7.06
C LYS A 126 -19.72 -5.61 -8.50
N ALA A 127 -19.56 -6.65 -9.33
CA ALA A 127 -19.30 -6.45 -10.75
C ALA A 127 -20.36 -5.56 -11.43
N ASP A 128 -21.63 -5.80 -11.11
CA ASP A 128 -22.77 -5.04 -11.66
C ASP A 128 -22.87 -3.59 -11.15
N ASP A 129 -22.06 -3.18 -10.16
CA ASP A 129 -22.03 -1.79 -9.68
C ASP A 129 -21.36 -0.85 -10.71
N ILE A 130 -20.66 -1.40 -11.71
CA ILE A 130 -20.01 -0.66 -12.80
C ILE A 130 -20.54 -1.18 -14.14
N THR A 131 -21.23 -0.33 -14.88
CA THR A 131 -21.79 -0.64 -16.21
C THR A 131 -21.01 0.07 -17.31
N GLU A 132 -20.95 -0.52 -18.50
CA GLU A 132 -20.38 0.09 -19.72
C GLU A 132 -18.86 0.34 -19.71
N LEU A 133 -18.13 -0.23 -18.75
CA LEU A 133 -16.66 -0.10 -18.62
C LEU A 133 -15.94 -1.46 -18.68
N ASP A 134 -16.45 -2.40 -19.48
CA ASP A 134 -15.93 -3.77 -19.54
C ASP A 134 -14.45 -3.83 -19.96
N LYS A 135 -14.02 -2.94 -20.86
CA LYS A 135 -12.62 -2.89 -21.33
C LYS A 135 -11.70 -2.38 -20.23
N GLU A 136 -12.10 -1.32 -19.55
CA GLU A 136 -11.38 -0.71 -18.44
C GLU A 136 -11.32 -1.64 -17.24
N LEU A 137 -12.42 -2.36 -16.94
CA LEU A 137 -12.44 -3.39 -15.89
C LEU A 137 -11.44 -4.50 -16.20
N LYS A 138 -11.41 -4.99 -17.44
CA LYS A 138 -10.46 -6.01 -17.88
C LYS A 138 -9.01 -5.52 -17.75
N LEU A 139 -8.72 -4.33 -18.27
CA LEU A 139 -7.39 -3.73 -18.18
C LEU A 139 -6.98 -3.50 -16.72
N ALA A 140 -7.89 -3.00 -15.88
CA ALA A 140 -7.62 -2.76 -14.46
C ALA A 140 -7.27 -4.04 -13.69
N LEU A 141 -7.83 -5.18 -14.07
CA LEU A 141 -7.42 -6.49 -13.54
C LEU A 141 -6.03 -6.89 -14.04
N GLU A 142 -5.74 -6.68 -15.33
CA GLU A 142 -4.45 -7.02 -15.93
C GLU A 142 -3.29 -6.23 -15.32
N VAL A 143 -3.49 -4.94 -15.07
CA VAL A 143 -2.46 -4.04 -14.52
C VAL A 143 -2.44 -3.99 -12.99
N GLY A 144 -3.30 -4.77 -12.31
CA GLY A 144 -3.34 -4.85 -10.85
C GLY A 144 -4.01 -3.68 -10.13
N LEU A 145 -4.71 -2.78 -10.83
CA LEU A 145 -5.57 -1.76 -10.20
C LEU A 145 -6.75 -2.38 -9.45
N LEU A 146 -7.26 -3.52 -9.94
CA LEU A 146 -8.29 -4.32 -9.32
C LEU A 146 -7.80 -5.74 -9.02
N GLU A 147 -8.36 -6.35 -7.99
CA GLU A 147 -8.28 -7.79 -7.73
C GLU A 147 -9.67 -8.40 -7.69
N ARG A 148 -9.78 -9.68 -8.06
CA ARG A 148 -11.00 -10.47 -7.88
C ARG A 148 -11.09 -10.92 -6.43
N TYR A 149 -12.24 -10.68 -5.79
CA TYR A 149 -12.39 -10.87 -4.34
C TYR A 149 -13.26 -12.09 -3.99
N ASP A 150 -14.45 -12.18 -4.57
CA ASP A 150 -15.36 -13.33 -4.39
C ASP A 150 -15.50 -14.04 -5.73
N GLU A 151 -14.64 -15.02 -5.98
CA GLU A 151 -14.67 -15.83 -7.21
C GLU A 151 -15.46 -17.13 -6.98
N SER A 152 -16.51 -17.32 -7.77
CA SER A 152 -16.93 -18.66 -8.20
C SER A 152 -16.23 -18.94 -9.54
N PRO A 153 -15.90 -20.21 -9.88
CA PRO A 153 -15.28 -20.55 -11.17
C PRO A 153 -16.04 -20.03 -12.39
N TYR A 154 -17.33 -19.72 -12.24
CA TYR A 154 -18.23 -19.32 -13.31
C TYR A 154 -18.62 -17.84 -13.30
N ASN A 155 -18.38 -17.09 -12.21
CA ASN A 155 -18.71 -15.67 -12.15
C ASN A 155 -17.93 -14.95 -11.05
N VAL A 156 -17.33 -13.81 -11.39
CA VAL A 156 -16.78 -12.87 -10.41
C VAL A 156 -17.94 -12.13 -9.77
N GLN A 157 -18.15 -12.32 -8.47
CA GLN A 157 -19.21 -11.61 -7.77
C GLN A 157 -18.77 -10.22 -7.31
N ARG A 158 -17.47 -10.05 -6.99
CA ARG A 158 -16.93 -8.80 -6.47
C ARG A 158 -15.50 -8.52 -6.91
N TYR A 159 -15.24 -7.24 -7.16
CA TYR A 159 -13.91 -6.69 -7.32
C TYR A 159 -13.49 -5.96 -6.04
N LYS A 160 -12.18 -5.91 -5.81
CA LYS A 160 -11.57 -5.15 -4.74
C LYS A 160 -10.48 -4.25 -5.29
N VAL A 161 -10.45 -3.03 -4.78
CA VAL A 161 -9.32 -2.11 -4.98
C VAL A 161 -8.27 -2.36 -3.90
N PRO A 162 -7.02 -2.72 -4.27
CA PRO A 162 -5.89 -2.86 -3.35
C PRO A 162 -5.62 -1.58 -2.57
N ASP A 163 -5.08 -1.69 -1.35
CA ASP A 163 -4.88 -0.53 -0.49
C ASP A 163 -3.94 0.53 -1.08
N ILE A 164 -2.98 0.11 -1.92
CA ILE A 164 -2.03 1.01 -2.58
C ILE A 164 -2.74 2.00 -3.52
N TYR A 165 -3.92 1.71 -4.04
CA TYR A 165 -4.72 2.63 -4.87
C TYR A 165 -5.96 3.18 -4.15
N ARG A 166 -6.54 2.38 -3.25
CA ARG A 166 -7.84 2.65 -2.62
C ARG A 166 -7.92 4.02 -1.94
N LEU A 167 -6.88 4.41 -1.19
CA LEU A 167 -6.86 5.70 -0.51
C LEU A 167 -6.68 6.87 -1.49
N GLY A 168 -5.93 6.67 -2.58
CA GLY A 168 -5.74 7.64 -3.64
C GLY A 168 -7.02 7.93 -4.41
N ILE A 169 -7.83 6.90 -4.66
CA ILE A 169 -9.17 7.03 -5.27
C ILE A 169 -10.17 7.68 -4.29
N GLY A 170 -9.92 7.58 -2.98
CA GLY A 170 -10.82 8.10 -1.95
C GLY A 170 -11.89 7.11 -1.48
N MET A 171 -11.65 5.81 -1.66
CA MET A 171 -12.62 4.77 -1.30
C MET A 171 -12.45 4.30 0.15
N THR A 172 -13.57 4.01 0.81
CA THR A 172 -13.62 3.37 2.13
C THR A 172 -13.62 1.84 2.03
N ARG A 173 -13.45 1.14 3.16
CA ARG A 173 -13.60 -0.32 3.22
C ARG A 173 -15.03 -0.68 3.63
N LYS A 174 -15.66 -1.61 2.93
CA LYS A 174 -16.97 -2.17 3.29
C LYS A 174 -16.77 -3.56 3.91
N GLY A 175 -17.40 -3.82 5.07
CA GLY A 175 -17.35 -5.13 5.72
C GLY A 175 -16.22 -5.35 6.73
N GLN A 176 -15.54 -4.29 7.18
CA GLN A 176 -14.73 -4.33 8.42
C GLN A 176 -15.44 -3.49 9.49
N ALA A 177 -16.23 -4.17 10.32
CA ALA A 177 -16.49 -3.77 11.70
C ALA A 177 -15.50 -4.52 12.61
#